data_AF-A0A226MSL4-F1
#
_entry.id   AF-A0A226MSL4-F1
#
_cell.length_a   1.000
_cell.length_b   1.000
_cell.length_c   1.000
_cell.angle_alpha   90.00
_cell.angle_beta   90.00
_cell.angle_gamma   90.00
#
_symmetry.space_group_name_H-M   'P 1'
#
loop_
_entity.id
_entity.type
_entity.pdbx_description
1 polymer ?
#
loop_
_entity_poly.entity_id
_entity_poly.type
_entity_poly.pdbx_seq_one_letter_code
_entity_poly.pdbx_strand_id
1 'polypeptide(L)'
;MAALPGGIMAGGGRGARVELLLLLLLAACLGRRPPASAAAAAAAPPAASAPSAEETVIIGLRLEDTDDVSFMEGGALRVSERTRVKLRVYGQNINNETWSRIAFTEHERRRGGRAAAGAAGRGGGGGGGGSAGGGGGAPQRCGIRTSDIIILPYIVLNRRTSGIIEIEIKPLRKTEKSKSYYLCTSVSAAALGPGAAGRMVDAEGRDGPPPWGETTWIYHDGEDTKMIVGEEKKFLLPFWLQVIFISLLLCLSGMFSGLNLGLMALDPMELRIVQNCGTDKEKNYAKRIEPVRRQGNYLLCSLLLGNVLVNTTLTILLDDIAGSGLVAVVVSTIGIVIFGEIVPQAICSRHGLAVGANTIFLTKFFMMMTFPASYPVSKLLDCVLGQEIGTVYNREKLLEMLRVTDPYNDLVKEELNIIQGALELRTKTVEDVMTPLRDCFMIAAEAVLDFNTMSEIMESGYTRIPVFEGDRSNIVDLLFVKDLAFVDPDDCTLLKTITRFYNHPLHFVFNDTKLDAMLEEFKKGGLTAGRGE
;
A
#
# COMPACT_ATOMS: atom_id res chain seq x y z
N MET A 1 -0.37 48.06 20.83
CA MET A 1 0.76 49.01 20.78
C MET A 1 1.69 48.52 19.68
N ALA A 2 1.68 49.25 18.55
CA ALA A 2 2.50 49.15 17.32
C ALA A 2 2.61 47.80 16.56
N ALA A 3 2.56 47.71 15.23
CA ALA A 3 1.97 48.49 14.14
C ALA A 3 2.07 47.58 12.88
N LEU A 4 0.96 47.39 12.17
CA LEU A 4 0.90 46.88 10.78
C LEU A 4 1.18 48.05 9.82
N PRO A 5 1.68 47.85 8.57
CA PRO A 5 0.86 47.31 7.45
C PRO A 5 1.67 46.39 6.50
N GLY A 6 1.12 45.58 5.58
CA GLY A 6 -0.23 45.36 5.10
C GLY A 6 -0.19 44.52 3.79
N GLY A 7 -1.27 43.78 3.48
CA GLY A 7 -1.63 43.28 2.13
C GLY A 7 -1.11 41.89 1.72
N ILE A 8 -1.86 40.78 1.83
CA ILE A 8 -3.06 40.32 1.09
C ILE A 8 -2.74 39.46 -0.16
N MET A 9 -3.13 38.18 0.00
CA MET A 9 -3.69 37.19 -0.94
C MET A 9 -2.89 36.52 -2.06
N ALA A 10 -2.88 35.18 -1.92
CA ALA A 10 -3.35 34.16 -2.88
C ALA A 10 -2.37 33.61 -3.94
N GLY A 11 -2.31 32.27 -3.97
CA GLY A 11 -2.31 31.53 -5.22
C GLY A 11 -1.15 30.56 -5.44
N GLY A 12 -1.46 29.26 -5.31
CA GLY A 12 -1.17 28.29 -6.38
C GLY A 12 0.26 27.76 -6.51
N GLY A 13 0.41 26.45 -6.34
CA GLY A 13 1.68 25.74 -6.42
C GLY A 13 2.40 25.79 -7.77
N ARG A 14 3.70 25.46 -7.72
CA ARG A 14 4.54 24.89 -8.79
C ARG A 14 6.00 24.82 -8.30
N GLY A 15 6.27 23.94 -7.35
CA GLY A 15 7.62 23.71 -6.81
C GLY A 15 8.58 22.89 -7.67
N ALA A 16 8.14 22.36 -8.83
CA ALA A 16 8.98 21.46 -9.65
C ALA A 16 9.23 21.96 -11.09
N ARG A 17 8.89 23.21 -11.41
CA ARG A 17 9.21 23.84 -12.72
C ARG A 17 10.32 24.90 -12.63
N VAL A 18 10.81 25.19 -11.42
CA VAL A 18 11.78 26.28 -11.18
C VAL A 18 13.24 25.82 -11.40
N GLU A 19 13.58 24.55 -11.21
CA GLU A 19 14.94 24.05 -11.49
C GLU A 19 15.24 23.80 -12.98
N LEU A 20 14.23 23.47 -13.80
CA LEU A 20 14.46 23.16 -15.22
C LEU A 20 14.45 24.41 -16.14
N LEU A 21 13.87 25.52 -15.68
CA LEU A 21 13.83 26.78 -16.43
C LEU A 21 15.05 27.68 -16.16
N LEU A 22 15.74 27.49 -15.02
CA LEU A 22 16.94 28.25 -14.66
C LEU A 22 18.22 27.74 -15.37
N LEU A 23 18.22 26.47 -15.82
CA LEU A 23 19.32 25.86 -16.57
C LEU A 23 19.25 26.09 -18.10
N LEU A 24 18.08 26.47 -18.63
CA LEU A 24 17.89 26.73 -20.07
C LEU A 24 18.00 28.22 -20.46
N LEU A 25 18.06 29.14 -19.49
CA LEU A 25 18.20 30.59 -19.76
C LEU A 25 19.64 31.14 -19.58
N LEU A 26 20.60 30.34 -19.12
CA LEU A 26 22.00 30.75 -18.97
C LEU A 26 22.92 30.45 -20.18
N ALA A 27 22.41 29.77 -21.22
CA ALA A 27 23.19 29.44 -22.43
C ALA A 27 22.94 30.39 -23.62
N ALA A 28 22.08 31.42 -23.47
CA ALA A 28 21.67 32.29 -24.57
C ALA A 28 22.32 33.70 -24.61
N CYS A 29 23.30 34.00 -23.73
CA CYS A 29 23.81 35.38 -23.59
C CYS A 29 25.32 35.61 -23.83
N LEU A 30 26.08 34.69 -24.44
CA LEU A 30 27.46 34.98 -24.85
C LEU A 30 27.68 34.65 -26.32
N GLY A 31 27.29 35.61 -27.16
CA GLY A 31 27.63 35.63 -28.57
C GLY A 31 29.11 35.91 -28.83
N ARG A 32 29.65 35.23 -29.83
CA ARG A 32 30.81 35.71 -30.61
C ARG A 32 30.74 35.14 -32.03
N ARG A 33 30.49 36.02 -32.99
CA ARG A 33 30.68 35.80 -34.44
C ARG A 33 32.18 35.60 -34.75
N PRO A 34 32.52 34.97 -35.89
CA PRO A 34 33.09 35.78 -36.99
C PRO A 34 32.57 35.30 -38.38
N PRO A 35 33.12 35.72 -39.55
CA PRO A 35 32.38 36.56 -40.49
C PRO A 35 32.05 35.88 -41.82
N ALA A 36 31.21 36.58 -42.59
CA ALA A 36 30.85 36.30 -43.97
C ALA A 36 32.04 36.45 -44.93
N SER A 37 32.07 35.64 -45.99
CA SER A 37 32.58 36.08 -47.30
C SER A 37 32.10 35.20 -48.46
N ALA A 38 31.58 35.91 -49.46
CA ALA A 38 31.65 35.62 -50.90
C ALA A 38 30.86 34.42 -51.46
N ALA A 39 29.65 34.74 -51.92
CA ALA A 39 29.08 34.12 -53.11
C ALA A 39 29.96 34.46 -54.33
N ALA A 40 30.46 33.43 -55.02
CA ALA A 40 31.03 33.54 -56.35
C ALA A 40 30.34 32.51 -57.24
N ALA A 41 29.65 33.02 -58.26
CA ALA A 41 29.13 32.25 -59.37
C ALA A 41 30.32 31.63 -60.13
N ALA A 42 30.24 30.33 -60.43
CA ALA A 42 31.10 29.69 -61.41
C ALA A 42 30.33 28.60 -62.15
N ALA A 43 30.48 28.66 -63.47
CA ALA A 43 29.79 27.93 -64.52
C ALA A 43 29.83 26.41 -64.38
N ALA A 44 28.79 25.77 -64.91
CA ALA A 44 28.78 24.35 -65.26
C ALA A 44 29.86 24.04 -66.33
N PRO A 45 30.68 23.01 -66.14
CA PRO A 45 31.37 22.35 -67.24
C PRO A 45 30.56 21.14 -67.75
N PRO A 46 30.73 20.76 -69.01
CA PRO A 46 29.90 19.77 -69.68
C PRO A 46 30.24 18.33 -69.25
N ALA A 47 29.27 17.45 -69.50
CA ALA A 47 29.35 16.01 -69.33
C ALA A 47 30.69 15.43 -69.81
N ALA A 48 31.47 14.91 -68.88
CA ALA A 48 32.64 14.08 -69.16
C ALA A 48 32.24 12.61 -69.04
N SER A 49 32.52 11.88 -70.11
CA SER A 49 32.36 10.44 -70.31
C SER A 49 32.76 9.60 -69.09
N ALA A 50 31.85 8.72 -68.66
CA ALA A 50 32.09 7.73 -67.62
C ALA A 50 33.25 6.78 -68.00
N PRO A 51 34.24 6.56 -67.12
CA PRO A 51 35.14 5.43 -67.24
C PRO A 51 34.36 4.16 -66.87
N SER A 52 34.68 3.02 -67.49
CA SER A 52 34.13 1.70 -67.19
C SER A 52 34.15 1.43 -65.68
N ALA A 53 32.99 1.54 -65.03
CA ALA A 53 32.86 1.43 -63.59
C ALA A 53 33.09 -0.03 -63.16
N GLU A 54 34.18 -0.29 -62.45
CA GLU A 54 34.36 -1.55 -61.72
C GLU A 54 33.18 -1.71 -60.75
N GLU A 55 32.40 -2.78 -60.88
CA GLU A 55 31.16 -2.94 -60.12
C GLU A 55 31.44 -3.12 -58.62
N THR A 56 30.69 -2.41 -57.78
CA THR A 56 30.81 -2.54 -56.32
C THR A 56 30.06 -3.78 -55.85
N VAL A 57 30.77 -4.73 -55.24
CA VAL A 57 30.18 -5.97 -54.72
C VAL A 57 30.25 -5.95 -53.20
N ILE A 58 29.11 -6.06 -52.53
CA ILE A 58 29.02 -6.13 -51.06
C ILE A 58 29.04 -7.60 -50.65
N ILE A 59 29.98 -7.98 -49.79
CA ILE A 59 30.23 -9.35 -49.32
C ILE A 59 29.66 -9.57 -47.91
N GLY A 60 29.55 -8.50 -47.11
CA GLY A 60 29.01 -8.62 -45.76
C GLY A 60 28.98 -7.31 -45.00
N LEU A 61 28.26 -7.31 -43.88
CA LEU A 61 28.23 -6.22 -42.92
C LEU A 61 28.53 -6.78 -41.54
N ARG A 62 29.27 -6.00 -40.75
CA ARG A 62 29.53 -6.28 -39.34
C ARG A 62 29.37 -5.01 -38.53
N LEU A 63 29.00 -5.16 -37.28
CA LEU A 63 29.02 -4.08 -36.32
C LEU A 63 30.44 -3.54 -36.11
N GLU A 64 30.62 -2.22 -36.17
CA GLU A 64 31.92 -1.57 -35.93
C GLU A 64 32.17 -1.45 -34.42
N ASP A 65 31.22 -0.83 -33.72
CA ASP A 65 31.30 -0.57 -32.28
C ASP A 65 30.26 -1.44 -31.57
N THR A 66 30.70 -2.28 -30.64
CA THR A 66 29.81 -3.09 -29.80
C THR A 66 29.61 -2.38 -28.47
N ASP A 67 28.37 -2.01 -28.18
CA ASP A 67 27.94 -1.30 -26.97
C ASP A 67 26.74 -2.04 -26.35
N ASP A 68 26.30 -1.64 -25.17
CA ASP A 68 25.12 -2.22 -24.51
C ASP A 68 23.86 -2.15 -25.40
N VAL A 69 23.78 -1.12 -26.25
CA VAL A 69 22.66 -0.83 -27.17
C VAL A 69 22.78 -1.46 -28.56
N SER A 70 23.97 -1.98 -28.93
CA SER A 70 24.19 -2.65 -30.21
C SER A 70 25.22 -3.75 -30.09
N PHE A 71 24.81 -5.00 -30.30
CA PHE A 71 25.69 -6.16 -30.17
C PHE A 71 25.29 -7.29 -31.10
N MET A 72 26.23 -8.20 -31.37
CA MET A 72 25.99 -9.40 -32.16
C MET A 72 25.61 -10.57 -31.23
N GLU A 73 24.47 -11.22 -31.47
CA GLU A 73 24.03 -12.40 -30.70
C GLU A 73 23.43 -13.45 -31.64
N GLY A 74 23.97 -14.68 -31.62
CA GLY A 74 23.42 -15.80 -32.39
C GLY A 74 23.37 -15.59 -33.92
N GLY A 75 24.32 -14.83 -34.47
CA GLY A 75 24.35 -14.49 -35.91
C GLY A 75 23.37 -13.38 -36.32
N ALA A 76 22.74 -12.70 -35.36
CA ALA A 76 21.89 -11.53 -35.62
C ALA A 76 22.45 -10.27 -34.96
N LEU A 77 22.34 -9.15 -35.65
CA LEU A 77 22.66 -7.83 -35.13
C LEU A 77 21.50 -7.32 -34.26
N ARG A 78 21.67 -7.26 -32.94
CA ARG A 78 20.68 -6.66 -32.05
C ARG A 78 20.96 -5.18 -31.87
N VAL A 79 19.94 -4.36 -32.03
CA VAL A 79 20.05 -2.92 -31.82
C VAL A 79 18.83 -2.35 -31.11
N SER A 80 19.06 -1.37 -30.24
CA SER A 80 17.99 -0.64 -29.57
C SER A 80 17.33 0.44 -30.44
N GLU A 81 16.04 0.67 -30.24
CA GLU A 81 15.34 1.76 -30.92
C GLU A 81 15.95 3.15 -30.62
N ARG A 82 15.80 4.11 -31.54
CA ARG A 82 16.29 5.50 -31.41
C ARG A 82 17.81 5.60 -31.23
N THR A 83 18.55 4.61 -31.70
CA THR A 83 20.01 4.62 -31.66
C THR A 83 20.57 4.84 -33.06
N ARG A 84 21.82 5.33 -33.09
CA ARG A 84 22.63 5.39 -34.30
C ARG A 84 23.75 4.38 -34.15
N VAL A 85 23.94 3.56 -35.17
CA VAL A 85 24.89 2.46 -35.14
C VAL A 85 25.80 2.52 -36.36
N LYS A 86 27.08 2.27 -36.14
CA LYS A 86 28.08 2.19 -37.21
C LYS A 86 28.25 0.74 -37.64
N LEU A 87 28.07 0.49 -38.93
CA LEU A 87 28.29 -0.80 -39.56
C LEU A 87 29.49 -0.70 -40.49
N ARG A 88 30.41 -1.65 -40.35
CA ARG A 88 31.47 -1.88 -41.31
C ARG A 88 30.96 -2.75 -42.45
N VAL A 89 31.04 -2.22 -43.66
CA VAL A 89 30.70 -2.90 -44.90
C VAL A 89 31.98 -3.45 -45.53
N TYR A 90 31.95 -4.72 -45.92
CA TYR A 90 33.03 -5.40 -46.63
C TYR A 90 32.63 -5.69 -48.07
N GLY A 91 33.56 -5.53 -49.00
CA GLY A 91 33.28 -5.79 -50.40
C GLY A 91 34.45 -5.55 -51.33
N GLN A 92 34.16 -5.49 -52.63
CA GLN A 92 35.10 -5.09 -53.68
C GLN A 92 34.62 -3.76 -54.27
N ASN A 93 35.57 -2.85 -54.55
CA ASN A 93 35.33 -1.53 -55.12
C ASN A 93 34.36 -0.66 -54.33
N ILE A 94 34.45 -0.67 -53.00
CA ILE A 94 33.64 0.20 -52.14
C ILE A 94 33.93 1.67 -52.46
N ASN A 95 32.89 2.41 -52.79
CA ASN A 95 32.93 3.81 -53.24
C ASN A 95 31.94 4.67 -52.44
N ASN A 96 31.91 5.98 -52.73
CA ASN A 96 31.05 6.93 -52.00
C ASN A 96 29.53 6.76 -52.28
N GLU A 97 29.16 5.87 -53.21
CA GLU A 97 27.76 5.54 -53.56
C GLU A 97 27.35 4.17 -53.00
N THR A 98 28.23 3.48 -52.27
CA THR A 98 27.92 2.15 -51.74
C THR A 98 26.79 2.19 -50.70
N TRP A 99 26.64 3.31 -49.98
CA TRP A 99 25.56 3.48 -48.99
C TRP A 99 24.16 3.38 -49.63
N SER A 100 23.98 3.83 -50.88
CA SER A 100 22.68 3.75 -51.57
C SER A 100 22.38 2.36 -52.13
N ARG A 101 23.33 1.42 -52.02
CA ARG A 101 23.21 0.01 -52.44
C ARG A 101 22.86 -0.95 -51.31
N ILE A 102 22.61 -0.43 -50.11
CA ILE A 102 22.26 -1.19 -48.92
C ILE A 102 20.84 -0.79 -48.50
N ALA A 103 20.02 -1.76 -48.13
CA ALA A 103 18.68 -1.54 -47.60
C ALA A 103 18.29 -2.69 -46.66
N PHE A 104 17.28 -2.45 -45.82
CA PHE A 104 16.69 -3.48 -44.97
C PHE A 104 15.24 -3.74 -45.37
N THR A 105 14.75 -4.96 -45.15
CA THR A 105 13.36 -5.34 -45.36
C THR A 105 12.80 -6.06 -44.13
N GLU A 106 11.50 -5.97 -43.93
CA GLU A 106 10.79 -6.66 -42.84
C GLU A 106 10.41 -8.09 -43.21
N HIS A 107 10.49 -8.43 -44.49
CA HIS A 107 10.05 -9.74 -44.99
C HIS A 107 11.16 -10.78 -44.86
N GLU A 108 10.82 -11.89 -44.22
CA GLU A 108 11.70 -13.05 -44.15
C GLU A 108 11.83 -13.73 -45.53
N ARG A 109 13.05 -14.20 -45.83
CA ARG A 109 13.32 -14.99 -47.04
C ARG A 109 12.48 -16.27 -47.00
N ARG A 110 11.53 -16.41 -47.93
CA ARG A 110 10.80 -17.67 -48.14
C ARG A 110 11.80 -18.75 -48.59
N ARG A 111 12.27 -19.57 -47.65
CA ARG A 111 13.11 -20.73 -47.94
C ARG A 111 12.23 -21.81 -48.58
N GLY A 112 12.25 -21.89 -49.91
CA GLY A 112 11.76 -23.00 -50.73
C GLY A 112 10.50 -23.74 -50.22
N GLY A 113 9.33 -23.20 -50.50
CA GLY A 113 8.06 -23.92 -50.43
C GLY A 113 7.18 -23.46 -51.58
N ARG A 114 6.73 -24.42 -52.41
CA ARG A 114 5.86 -24.26 -53.58
C ARG A 114 4.94 -23.05 -53.50
N ALA A 115 4.90 -22.28 -54.59
CA ALA A 115 3.88 -21.27 -54.85
C ALA A 115 2.49 -21.82 -54.49
N ALA A 116 1.75 -21.06 -53.68
CA ALA A 116 0.35 -21.30 -53.41
C ALA A 116 -0.44 -21.12 -54.72
N ALA A 117 -0.72 -22.24 -55.39
CA ALA A 117 -1.84 -22.37 -56.31
C ALA A 117 -2.94 -23.14 -55.57
N GLY A 118 -4.17 -22.62 -55.66
CA GLY A 118 -5.29 -23.02 -54.82
C GLY A 118 -5.81 -24.44 -55.04
N ALA A 119 -6.54 -24.88 -54.00
CA ALA A 119 -7.66 -25.81 -53.98
C ALA A 119 -7.50 -27.27 -54.47
N ALA A 120 -7.99 -28.17 -53.60
CA ALA A 120 -8.54 -29.51 -53.81
C ALA A 120 -7.60 -30.73 -53.73
N GLY A 121 -7.93 -31.62 -52.78
CA GLY A 121 -8.02 -33.06 -53.05
C GLY A 121 -6.92 -34.00 -52.53
N ARG A 122 -7.26 -34.73 -51.45
CA ARG A 122 -6.99 -36.17 -51.17
C ARG A 122 -5.58 -36.77 -51.34
N GLY A 123 -5.13 -37.42 -50.26
CA GLY A 123 -4.73 -38.85 -50.30
C GLY A 123 -3.24 -39.20 -50.13
N GLY A 124 -2.94 -39.93 -49.05
CA GLY A 124 -2.12 -41.16 -49.07
C GLY A 124 -0.59 -41.08 -49.16
N GLY A 125 0.07 -41.42 -48.04
CA GLY A 125 1.08 -42.50 -47.93
C GLY A 125 2.47 -42.37 -48.58
N GLY A 126 3.50 -42.77 -47.81
CA GLY A 126 4.73 -43.38 -48.34
C GLY A 126 6.03 -42.62 -48.07
N GLY A 127 6.99 -43.31 -47.45
CA GLY A 127 8.28 -42.79 -47.02
C GLY A 127 9.34 -42.64 -48.12
N GLY A 128 10.56 -42.30 -47.69
CA GLY A 128 11.76 -42.30 -48.53
C GLY A 128 12.75 -41.23 -48.12
N GLY A 129 13.85 -41.65 -47.48
CA GLY A 129 15.03 -40.80 -47.30
C GLY A 129 15.69 -40.44 -48.63
N GLY A 130 16.41 -39.32 -48.65
CA GLY A 130 17.11 -38.88 -49.85
C GLY A 130 17.84 -37.56 -49.66
N SER A 131 19.13 -37.69 -49.35
CA SER A 131 20.26 -36.91 -49.86
C SER A 131 20.14 -35.37 -49.97
N ALA A 132 20.96 -34.70 -49.16
CA ALA A 132 21.35 -33.32 -49.33
C ALA A 132 22.06 -33.14 -50.70
N GLY A 133 21.31 -32.64 -51.68
CA GLY A 133 21.85 -32.13 -52.94
C GLY A 133 22.03 -30.61 -52.85
N GLY A 134 23.29 -30.17 -52.82
CA GLY A 134 23.65 -28.76 -52.98
C GLY A 134 23.26 -28.26 -54.36
N GLY A 135 22.19 -27.48 -54.44
CA GLY A 135 21.81 -26.70 -55.61
C GLY A 135 21.91 -25.22 -55.28
N GLY A 136 22.82 -24.50 -55.95
CA GLY A 136 22.92 -23.04 -55.86
C GLY A 136 21.59 -22.40 -56.26
N GLY A 137 20.84 -21.94 -55.27
CA GLY A 137 19.55 -21.30 -55.47
C GLY A 137 19.71 -19.94 -56.13
N ALA A 138 18.88 -19.65 -57.14
CA ALA A 138 18.86 -18.34 -57.78
C ALA A 138 18.62 -17.22 -56.75
N PRO A 139 19.29 -16.05 -56.90
CA PRO A 139 19.17 -14.94 -55.96
C PRO A 139 17.71 -14.49 -55.84
N GLN A 140 17.18 -14.51 -54.61
CA GLN A 140 15.81 -14.09 -54.34
C GLN A 140 15.74 -12.57 -54.29
N ARG A 141 14.74 -12.00 -54.97
CA ARG A 141 14.53 -10.54 -54.97
C ARG A 141 14.05 -10.08 -53.60
N CYS A 142 14.67 -9.03 -53.10
CA CYS A 142 14.20 -8.33 -51.92
C CYS A 142 12.91 -7.57 -52.26
N GLY A 143 11.90 -7.67 -51.40
CA GLY A 143 10.60 -7.02 -51.59
C GLY A 143 10.62 -5.54 -51.20
N ILE A 144 9.57 -5.12 -50.48
CA ILE A 144 9.41 -3.74 -49.98
C ILE A 144 10.52 -3.42 -48.97
N ARG A 145 11.19 -2.29 -49.15
CA ARG A 145 12.21 -1.77 -48.22
C ARG A 145 11.54 -1.13 -47.01
N THR A 146 12.09 -1.34 -45.82
CA THR A 146 11.58 -0.70 -44.61
C THR A 146 11.93 0.79 -44.58
N SER A 147 11.06 1.58 -43.97
CA SER A 147 11.30 2.99 -43.63
C SER A 147 11.77 3.18 -42.18
N ASP A 148 11.85 2.09 -41.42
CA ASP A 148 12.11 2.09 -39.98
C ASP A 148 13.62 2.19 -39.68
N ILE A 149 14.48 1.82 -40.66
CA ILE A 149 15.93 1.96 -40.61
C ILE A 149 16.37 2.90 -41.73
N ILE A 150 17.02 4.00 -41.37
CA ILE A 150 17.57 4.99 -42.31
C ILE A 150 19.08 4.80 -42.38
N ILE A 151 19.63 4.63 -43.59
CA ILE A 151 21.08 4.65 -43.81
C ILE A 151 21.48 6.09 -44.14
N LEU A 152 22.46 6.63 -43.42
CA LEU A 152 22.92 8.00 -43.64
C LEU A 152 23.67 8.11 -44.98
N PRO A 153 23.53 9.23 -45.72
CA PRO A 153 24.08 9.39 -47.07
C PRO A 153 25.58 9.74 -47.06
N TYR A 154 26.38 9.01 -46.28
CA TYR A 154 27.83 9.09 -46.28
C TYR A 154 28.43 7.75 -45.89
N ILE A 155 29.63 7.49 -46.42
CA ILE A 155 30.44 6.33 -46.06
C ILE A 155 31.87 6.77 -45.79
N VAL A 156 32.41 6.40 -44.64
CA VAL A 156 33.81 6.64 -44.31
C VAL A 156 34.63 5.48 -44.89
N LEU A 157 35.27 5.74 -46.03
CA LEU A 157 36.09 4.76 -46.73
C LEU A 157 37.42 4.55 -46.01
N ASN A 158 37.80 3.29 -45.79
CA ASN A 158 39.11 2.95 -45.20
C ASN A 158 40.05 2.40 -46.29
N ARG A 159 39.55 1.48 -47.12
CA ARG A 159 40.23 0.92 -48.30
C ARG A 159 39.19 0.67 -49.39
N ARG A 160 39.60 0.39 -50.64
CA ARG A 160 38.67 -0.05 -51.71
C ARG A 160 37.89 -1.34 -51.36
N THR A 161 38.19 -2.00 -50.24
CA THR A 161 37.55 -3.23 -49.78
C THR A 161 36.69 -3.07 -48.53
N SER A 162 36.71 -1.90 -47.86
CA SER A 162 35.88 -1.67 -46.67
C SER A 162 35.56 -0.20 -46.42
N GLY A 163 34.36 0.06 -45.91
CA GLY A 163 33.91 1.37 -45.46
C GLY A 163 32.96 1.26 -44.27
N ILE A 164 32.81 2.36 -43.54
CA ILE A 164 31.92 2.45 -42.38
C ILE A 164 30.71 3.29 -42.78
N ILE A 165 29.52 2.72 -42.62
CA ILE A 165 28.25 3.42 -42.77
C ILE A 165 27.62 3.62 -41.39
N GLU A 166 26.79 4.64 -41.27
CA GLU A 166 26.01 4.88 -40.06
C GLU A 166 24.52 4.75 -40.37
N ILE A 167 23.80 4.02 -39.51
CA ILE A 167 22.36 3.78 -39.62
C ILE A 167 21.64 4.42 -38.44
N GLU A 168 20.46 4.98 -38.69
CA GLU A 168 19.57 5.55 -37.69
C GLU A 168 18.28 4.72 -37.62
N ILE A 169 17.92 4.31 -36.41
CA ILE A 169 16.79 3.41 -36.17
C ILE A 169 15.63 4.21 -35.58
N LYS A 170 14.48 4.19 -36.25
CA LYS A 170 13.26 4.85 -35.78
C LYS A 170 12.65 4.12 -34.58
N PRO A 171 11.85 4.83 -33.76
CA PRO A 171 11.10 4.18 -32.67
C PRO A 171 10.13 3.14 -33.22
N LEU A 172 10.02 2.00 -32.51
CA LEU A 172 9.04 0.97 -32.82
C LEU A 172 7.62 1.47 -32.54
N ARG A 173 6.63 0.83 -33.17
CA ARG A 173 5.22 1.10 -32.84
C ARG A 173 4.96 0.65 -31.41
N LYS A 174 4.12 1.39 -30.67
CA LYS A 174 3.78 1.11 -29.24
C LYS A 174 3.30 -0.32 -28.95
N THR A 175 2.94 -1.09 -29.97
CA THR A 175 2.47 -2.48 -29.85
C THR A 175 3.57 -3.53 -30.07
N GLU A 176 4.77 -3.15 -30.51
CA GLU A 176 5.84 -4.06 -30.93
C GLU A 176 7.04 -3.93 -29.98
N LYS A 177 7.32 -4.98 -29.19
CA LYS A 177 8.47 -5.02 -28.26
C LYS A 177 9.80 -5.30 -28.98
N SER A 178 9.74 -6.01 -30.11
CA SER A 178 10.88 -6.27 -30.97
C SER A 178 10.42 -6.59 -32.40
N LYS A 179 11.27 -6.29 -33.38
CA LYS A 179 11.01 -6.52 -34.80
C LYS A 179 12.29 -6.94 -35.52
N SER A 180 12.19 -7.90 -36.42
CA SER A 180 13.31 -8.40 -37.22
C SER A 180 13.33 -7.80 -38.61
N TYR A 181 14.51 -7.40 -39.06
CA TYR A 181 14.81 -6.88 -40.38
C TYR A 181 15.89 -7.75 -41.04
N TYR A 182 15.84 -7.83 -42.37
CA TYR A 182 16.75 -8.62 -43.19
C TYR A 182 17.51 -7.71 -44.15
N LEU A 183 18.79 -8.00 -44.37
CA LEU A 183 19.67 -7.22 -45.22
C LEU A 183 19.43 -7.51 -46.71
N CYS A 184 19.31 -6.42 -47.49
CA CYS A 184 19.21 -6.44 -48.94
C CYS A 184 20.29 -5.57 -49.58
N THR A 185 20.88 -6.07 -50.66
CA THR A 185 21.89 -5.34 -51.44
C THR A 185 21.43 -5.18 -52.88
N SER A 186 21.79 -4.06 -53.51
CA SER A 186 21.51 -3.84 -54.93
C SER A 186 22.67 -4.38 -55.78
N VAL A 187 22.36 -5.15 -56.81
CA VAL A 187 23.32 -5.68 -57.79
C VAL A 187 22.96 -5.17 -59.18
N SER A 188 23.95 -4.89 -60.03
CA SER A 188 23.69 -4.51 -61.42
C SER A 188 23.00 -5.65 -62.16
N ALA A 189 22.04 -5.33 -63.03
CA ALA A 189 21.43 -6.32 -63.91
C ALA A 189 22.45 -7.08 -64.77
N ALA A 190 23.64 -6.50 -65.02
CA ALA A 190 24.73 -7.12 -65.78
C ALA A 190 25.49 -8.22 -65.01
N ALA A 191 25.56 -8.15 -63.68
CA ALA A 191 26.25 -9.14 -62.84
C ALA A 191 25.39 -10.40 -62.56
N LEU A 192 24.08 -10.28 -62.73
CA LEU A 192 23.15 -11.40 -62.69
C LEU A 192 23.19 -12.08 -64.06
N GLY A 193 23.85 -13.24 -64.15
CA GLY A 193 24.01 -13.98 -65.41
C GLY A 193 22.68 -14.19 -66.18
N PRO A 194 22.73 -14.56 -67.48
CA PRO A 194 21.62 -14.44 -68.43
C PRO A 194 20.31 -15.22 -68.13
N GLY A 195 20.20 -15.88 -66.98
CA GLY A 195 19.00 -16.56 -66.48
C GLY A 195 18.29 -15.90 -65.28
N ALA A 196 18.76 -14.75 -64.79
CA ALA A 196 18.20 -14.10 -63.59
C ALA A 196 17.29 -12.88 -63.88
N ALA A 197 17.24 -12.43 -65.14
CA ALA A 197 16.12 -11.64 -65.65
C ALA A 197 14.93 -12.59 -65.82
N GLY A 198 14.03 -12.61 -64.83
CA GLY A 198 12.75 -13.30 -65.00
C GLY A 198 12.07 -12.79 -66.27
N ARG A 199 11.67 -13.72 -67.16
CA ARG A 199 10.77 -13.42 -68.28
C ARG A 199 9.52 -12.75 -67.72
N MET A 200 9.32 -11.48 -68.05
CA MET A 200 8.06 -10.80 -67.82
C MET A 200 7.37 -10.68 -69.17
N VAL A 201 6.23 -11.37 -69.31
CA VAL A 201 5.35 -11.26 -70.46
C VAL A 201 4.39 -10.12 -70.14
N ASP A 202 4.47 -9.02 -70.88
CA ASP A 202 3.43 -7.97 -70.81
C ASP A 202 2.08 -8.59 -71.23
N ALA A 203 0.95 -7.99 -70.83
CA ALA A 203 -0.40 -8.52 -71.08
C ALA A 203 -0.75 -8.73 -72.58
N GLU A 204 0.13 -8.32 -73.51
CA GLU A 204 0.01 -8.50 -74.97
C GLU A 204 1.17 -9.29 -75.61
N GLY A 205 2.03 -9.96 -74.83
CA GLY A 205 2.91 -11.00 -75.36
C GLY A 205 4.03 -10.55 -76.33
N ARG A 206 4.56 -9.33 -76.19
CA ARG A 206 5.79 -8.90 -76.88
C ARG A 206 6.98 -8.84 -75.92
N ASP A 207 8.14 -9.30 -76.39
CA ASP A 207 9.42 -9.15 -75.71
C ASP A 207 9.87 -7.69 -75.77
N GLY A 208 9.67 -6.95 -74.68
CA GLY A 208 10.23 -5.62 -74.46
C GLY A 208 11.31 -5.64 -73.38
N PRO A 209 12.36 -4.79 -73.45
CA PRO A 209 13.26 -4.63 -72.32
C PRO A 209 12.47 -4.14 -71.08
N PRO A 210 12.73 -4.68 -69.89
CA PRO A 210 11.96 -4.33 -68.69
C PRO A 210 12.09 -2.83 -68.41
N PRO A 211 10.99 -2.10 -68.13
CA PRO A 211 11.04 -0.65 -68.01
C PRO A 211 11.37 -0.22 -66.58
N TRP A 212 12.42 -0.76 -65.95
CA TRP A 212 12.86 -0.31 -64.62
C TRP A 212 14.36 -0.56 -64.41
N GLY A 213 15.12 0.54 -64.24
CA GLY A 213 16.32 0.71 -63.41
C GLY A 213 17.46 -0.31 -63.50
N GLU A 214 18.68 0.18 -63.73
CA GLU A 214 19.95 -0.56 -63.86
C GLU A 214 20.33 -1.47 -62.65
N THR A 215 19.53 -1.56 -61.58
CA THR A 215 19.85 -2.27 -60.33
C THR A 215 18.69 -3.12 -59.80
N THR A 216 18.96 -4.41 -59.50
CA THR A 216 18.01 -5.33 -58.84
C THR A 216 18.42 -5.55 -57.38
N TRP A 217 17.46 -5.52 -56.45
CA TRP A 217 17.70 -5.78 -55.04
C TRP A 217 17.54 -7.25 -54.70
N ILE A 218 18.54 -7.84 -54.05
CA ILE A 218 18.54 -9.26 -53.65
C ILE A 218 18.79 -9.40 -52.16
N TYR A 219 18.28 -10.48 -51.57
CA TYR A 219 18.68 -10.85 -50.21
C TYR A 219 20.16 -11.20 -50.19
N HIS A 220 20.88 -10.65 -49.22
CA HIS A 220 22.27 -11.01 -49.00
C HIS A 220 22.35 -12.46 -48.47
N ASP A 221 23.35 -13.24 -48.90
CA ASP A 221 23.44 -14.69 -48.59
C ASP A 221 24.32 -14.99 -47.36
N GLY A 222 24.79 -13.96 -46.67
CA GLY A 222 25.62 -14.09 -45.47
C GLY A 222 24.85 -14.57 -44.23
N GLU A 223 25.57 -15.17 -43.28
CA GLU A 223 25.02 -15.62 -41.99
C GLU A 223 24.57 -14.44 -41.10
N ASP A 224 25.20 -13.27 -41.24
CA ASP A 224 24.93 -12.05 -40.47
C ASP A 224 23.83 -11.13 -41.06
N THR A 225 22.81 -11.69 -41.70
CA THR A 225 21.83 -10.92 -42.50
C THR A 225 20.60 -10.48 -41.74
N LYS A 226 20.48 -10.88 -40.47
CA LYS A 226 19.33 -10.57 -39.62
C LYS A 226 19.67 -9.49 -38.62
N MET A 227 18.87 -8.44 -38.57
CA MET A 227 18.91 -7.40 -37.56
C MET A 227 17.65 -7.47 -36.70
N ILE A 228 17.77 -7.42 -35.39
CA ILE A 228 16.64 -7.40 -34.46
C ILE A 228 16.66 -6.07 -33.74
N VAL A 229 15.63 -5.25 -33.98
CA VAL A 229 15.44 -4.01 -33.24
C VAL A 229 14.52 -4.26 -32.05
N GLY A 230 14.94 -3.86 -30.85
CA GLY A 230 14.16 -4.02 -29.63
C GLY A 230 14.04 -2.73 -28.82
N GLU A 231 13.03 -2.66 -27.96
CA GLU A 231 12.95 -1.63 -26.92
C GLU A 231 13.80 -2.09 -25.72
N GLU A 232 14.92 -1.42 -25.47
CA GLU A 232 15.64 -1.61 -24.21
C GLU A 232 14.94 -0.88 -23.07
N LYS A 233 14.50 -1.65 -22.07
CA LYS A 233 14.07 -1.10 -20.80
C LYS A 233 15.29 -0.48 -20.11
N LYS A 234 15.42 0.83 -20.18
CA LYS A 234 16.38 1.56 -19.34
C LYS A 234 15.89 1.49 -17.90
N PHE A 235 16.45 0.58 -17.11
CA PHE A 235 16.27 0.61 -15.66
C PHE A 235 16.82 1.95 -15.16
N LEU A 236 15.97 2.76 -14.53
CA LEU A 236 16.35 4.09 -14.02
C LEU A 236 17.42 4.02 -12.91
N LEU A 237 17.65 2.83 -12.34
CA LEU A 237 18.56 2.56 -11.23
C LEU A 237 19.29 1.20 -11.44
N PRO A 238 20.52 1.03 -10.95
CA PRO A 238 21.22 -0.25 -11.01
C PRO A 238 20.44 -1.34 -10.27
N PHE A 239 20.40 -2.55 -10.82
CA PHE A 239 19.58 -3.67 -10.33
C PHE A 239 19.72 -3.92 -8.81
N TRP A 240 20.94 -3.89 -8.28
CA TRP A 240 21.21 -4.06 -6.84
C TRP A 240 20.52 -3.00 -5.98
N LEU A 241 20.52 -1.74 -6.44
CA LEU A 241 19.88 -0.64 -5.73
C LEU A 241 18.35 -0.79 -5.80
N GLN A 242 17.82 -1.26 -6.93
CA GLN A 242 16.40 -1.54 -7.06
C GLN A 242 15.93 -2.65 -6.10
N VAL A 243 16.72 -3.73 -5.94
CA VAL A 243 16.42 -4.80 -4.97
C VAL A 243 16.44 -4.27 -3.53
N ILE A 244 17.45 -3.47 -3.16
CA ILE A 244 17.52 -2.83 -1.83
C ILE A 244 16.30 -1.93 -1.60
N PHE A 245 15.92 -1.14 -2.60
CA PHE A 245 14.79 -0.23 -2.52
C PHE A 245 13.45 -0.97 -2.39
N ILE A 246 13.25 -2.06 -3.12
CA ILE A 246 12.09 -2.95 -3.00
C ILE A 246 12.03 -3.57 -1.60
N SER A 247 13.16 -4.07 -1.08
CA SER A 247 13.21 -4.64 0.27
C SER A 247 12.83 -3.60 1.33
N LEU A 248 13.33 -2.36 1.20
CA LEU A 248 13.00 -1.26 2.11
C LEU A 248 11.50 -0.88 2.03
N LEU A 249 10.94 -0.76 0.83
CA LEU A 249 9.51 -0.47 0.62
C LEU A 249 8.63 -1.57 1.23
N LEU A 250 9.01 -2.83 1.08
CA LEU A 250 8.27 -3.97 1.63
C LEU A 250 8.30 -3.97 3.18
N CYS A 251 9.43 -3.61 3.80
CA CYS A 251 9.49 -3.38 5.25
C CYS A 251 8.63 -2.18 5.70
N LEU A 252 8.61 -1.09 4.94
CA LEU A 252 7.79 0.10 5.22
C LEU A 252 6.30 -0.20 5.11
N SER A 253 5.88 -0.95 4.08
CA SER A 253 4.51 -1.45 3.91
C SER A 253 4.09 -2.26 5.14
N GLY A 254 4.93 -3.22 5.53
CA GLY A 254 4.76 -4.02 6.74
C GLY A 254 4.55 -3.18 7.99
N MET A 255 5.40 -2.16 8.16
CA MET A 255 5.30 -1.28 9.30
C MET A 255 3.99 -0.48 9.31
N PHE A 256 3.56 0.08 8.17
CA PHE A 256 2.30 0.83 8.12
C PHE A 256 1.08 -0.03 8.39
N SER A 257 1.01 -1.20 7.77
CA SER A 257 -0.08 -2.14 7.96
C SER A 257 -0.13 -2.65 9.40
N GLY A 258 1.03 -3.03 9.96
CA GLY A 258 1.16 -3.47 11.34
C GLY A 258 0.83 -2.40 12.37
N LEU A 259 1.33 -1.17 12.18
CA LEU A 259 1.02 -0.04 13.07
C LEU A 259 -0.43 0.39 12.99
N ASN A 260 -1.06 0.28 11.82
CA ASN A 260 -2.48 0.60 11.70
C ASN A 260 -3.32 -0.31 12.61
N LEU A 261 -3.09 -1.62 12.55
CA LEU A 261 -3.76 -2.56 13.45
C LEU A 261 -3.33 -2.35 14.91
N GLY A 262 -2.01 -2.30 15.17
CA GLY A 262 -1.45 -2.24 16.52
C GLY A 262 -1.82 -0.97 17.28
N LEU A 263 -1.69 0.21 16.67
CA LEU A 263 -2.03 1.48 17.30
C LEU A 263 -3.54 1.68 17.42
N MET A 264 -4.35 1.21 16.46
CA MET A 264 -5.81 1.32 16.57
C MET A 264 -6.39 0.35 17.60
N ALA A 265 -5.77 -0.81 17.81
CA ALA A 265 -6.15 -1.74 18.86
C ALA A 265 -5.92 -1.21 20.28
N LEU A 266 -4.98 -0.27 20.46
CA LEU A 266 -4.73 0.40 21.74
C LEU A 266 -5.82 1.47 22.00
N ASP A 267 -6.70 1.20 22.96
CA ASP A 267 -7.71 2.16 23.43
C ASP A 267 -7.02 3.30 24.22
N PRO A 268 -7.32 4.58 23.95
CA PRO A 268 -6.91 5.69 24.81
C PRO A 268 -7.11 5.46 26.32
N MET A 269 -8.17 4.76 26.74
CA MET A 269 -8.42 4.45 28.14
C MET A 269 -7.42 3.43 28.69
N GLU A 270 -7.23 2.31 28.01
CA GLU A 270 -6.21 1.31 28.38
C GLU A 270 -4.82 1.93 28.44
N LEU A 271 -4.52 2.83 27.49
CA LEU A 271 -3.25 3.55 27.47
C LEU A 271 -3.07 4.40 28.74
N ARG A 272 -4.12 5.08 29.22
CA ARG A 272 -4.08 5.82 30.50
C ARG A 272 -3.96 4.92 31.72
N ILE A 273 -4.61 3.75 31.72
CA ILE A 273 -4.46 2.76 32.79
C ILE A 273 -3.00 2.29 32.85
N VAL A 274 -2.41 1.93 31.71
CA VAL A 274 -0.99 1.52 31.61
C VAL A 274 -0.04 2.65 32.02
N GLN A 275 -0.36 3.92 31.73
CA GLN A 275 0.44 5.06 32.20
C GLN A 275 0.47 5.22 33.73
N ASN A 276 -0.58 4.81 34.43
CA ASN A 276 -0.68 4.93 35.89
C ASN A 276 -0.18 3.67 36.60
N CYS A 277 -0.57 2.49 36.12
CA CYS A 277 -0.36 1.22 36.80
C CYS A 277 0.76 0.36 36.19
N GLY A 278 1.23 0.66 34.98
CA GLY A 278 2.24 -0.15 34.28
C GLY A 278 3.66 -0.01 34.84
N THR A 279 4.58 -0.82 34.31
CA THR A 279 6.02 -0.70 34.60
C THR A 279 6.59 0.62 34.06
N ASP A 280 7.72 1.10 34.59
CA ASP A 280 8.30 2.39 34.15
C ASP A 280 8.55 2.47 32.63
N LYS A 281 8.89 1.34 32.01
CA LYS A 281 9.07 1.24 30.55
C LYS A 281 7.75 1.40 29.80
N GLU A 282 6.72 0.67 30.22
CA GLU A 282 5.38 0.73 29.61
C GLU A 282 4.74 2.11 29.80
N LYS A 283 4.93 2.72 30.97
CA LYS A 283 4.49 4.10 31.25
C LYS A 283 5.08 5.09 30.26
N ASN A 284 6.38 4.99 29.97
CA ASN A 284 7.03 5.86 29.01
C ASN A 284 6.55 5.61 27.57
N TYR A 285 6.33 4.35 27.19
CA TYR A 285 5.77 3.99 25.89
C TYR A 285 4.35 4.54 25.70
N ALA A 286 3.49 4.33 26.68
CA ALA A 286 2.12 4.81 26.67
C ALA A 286 2.05 6.35 26.61
N LYS A 287 2.92 7.08 27.32
CA LYS A 287 3.04 8.55 27.24
C LYS A 287 3.44 9.06 25.86
N ARG A 288 4.31 8.33 25.14
CA ARG A 288 4.75 8.72 23.79
C ARG A 288 3.67 8.50 22.73
N ILE A 289 2.85 7.46 22.88
CA ILE A 289 1.81 7.06 21.92
C ILE A 289 0.52 7.88 22.10
N GLU A 290 0.15 8.23 23.33
CA GLU A 290 -1.10 8.93 23.66
C GLU A 290 -1.42 10.14 22.75
N PRO A 291 -0.52 11.11 22.50
CA PRO A 291 -0.86 12.28 21.69
C PRO A 291 -1.20 11.93 20.24
N VAL A 292 -0.61 10.85 19.71
CA VAL A 292 -0.85 10.39 18.34
C VAL A 292 -2.17 9.61 18.28
N ARG A 293 -2.43 8.72 19.24
CA ARG A 293 -3.69 7.96 19.31
C ARG A 293 -4.90 8.84 19.61
N ARG A 294 -4.71 9.95 20.33
CA ARG A 294 -5.77 10.95 20.58
C ARG A 294 -6.34 11.51 19.27
N GLN A 295 -5.57 11.54 18.20
CA GLN A 295 -6.04 11.94 16.86
C GLN A 295 -6.26 10.69 16.00
N GLY A 296 -7.12 9.77 16.45
CA GLY A 296 -7.31 8.43 15.86
C GLY A 296 -7.62 8.46 14.37
N ASN A 297 -8.67 9.18 13.95
CA ASN A 297 -9.03 9.36 12.54
C ASN A 297 -7.88 9.90 11.66
N TYR A 298 -7.10 10.86 12.17
CA TYR A 298 -5.95 11.42 11.43
C TYR A 298 -4.79 10.43 11.33
N LEU A 299 -4.51 9.67 12.40
CA LEU A 299 -3.53 8.58 12.40
C LEU A 299 -3.95 7.47 11.41
N LEU A 300 -5.22 7.04 11.47
CA LEU A 300 -5.81 6.03 10.58
C LEU A 300 -5.66 6.44 9.11
N CYS A 301 -6.11 7.64 8.74
CA CYS A 301 -6.01 8.14 7.37
C CYS A 301 -4.55 8.25 6.90
N SER A 302 -3.64 8.71 7.75
CA SER A 302 -2.22 8.86 7.40
C SER A 302 -1.53 7.52 7.15
N LEU A 303 -1.76 6.53 8.03
CA LEU A 303 -1.18 5.19 7.89
C LEU A 303 -1.76 4.42 6.70
N LEU A 304 -3.08 4.52 6.46
CA LEU A 304 -3.72 3.90 5.31
C LEU A 304 -3.23 4.48 3.98
N LEU A 305 -3.15 5.81 3.87
CA LEU A 305 -2.60 6.46 2.68
C LEU A 305 -1.13 6.08 2.45
N GLY A 306 -0.33 6.05 3.52
CA GLY A 306 1.06 5.59 3.45
C GLY A 306 1.18 4.15 2.96
N ASN A 307 0.36 3.23 3.49
CA ASN A 307 0.34 1.84 3.08
C ASN A 307 -0.01 1.70 1.58
N VAL A 308 -1.08 2.36 1.13
CA VAL A 308 -1.50 2.31 -0.29
C VAL A 308 -0.41 2.89 -1.20
N LEU A 309 0.20 4.02 -0.81
CA LEU A 309 1.28 4.65 -1.58
C LEU A 309 2.51 3.73 -1.71
N VAL A 310 2.93 3.09 -0.62
CA VAL A 310 4.07 2.16 -0.65
C VAL A 310 3.75 0.91 -1.46
N ASN A 311 2.56 0.33 -1.27
CA ASN A 311 2.15 -0.88 -1.99
C ASN A 311 2.06 -0.66 -3.50
N THR A 312 1.51 0.48 -3.93
CA THR A 312 1.43 0.87 -5.35
C THR A 312 2.81 1.16 -5.94
N THR A 313 3.69 1.83 -5.21
CA THR A 313 5.08 2.08 -5.64
C THR A 313 5.86 0.77 -5.78
N LEU A 314 5.70 -0.14 -4.83
CA LEU A 314 6.32 -1.47 -4.84
C LEU A 314 5.87 -2.28 -6.07
N THR A 315 4.57 -2.28 -6.38
CA THR A 315 4.02 -3.03 -7.54
C THR A 315 4.60 -2.53 -8.85
N ILE A 316 4.69 -1.21 -9.04
CA ILE A 316 5.25 -0.61 -10.25
C ILE A 316 6.73 -0.99 -10.42
N LEU A 317 7.52 -0.93 -9.34
CA LEU A 317 8.92 -1.29 -9.39
C LEU A 317 9.15 -2.79 -9.64
N LEU A 318 8.26 -3.65 -9.17
CA LEU A 318 8.32 -5.09 -9.47
C LEU A 318 7.98 -5.39 -10.93
N ASP A 319 7.07 -4.63 -11.54
CA ASP A 319 6.72 -4.78 -12.97
C ASP A 319 7.91 -4.48 -13.89
N ASP A 320 8.69 -3.47 -13.54
CA ASP A 320 9.92 -3.14 -14.27
C ASP A 320 10.91 -4.33 -14.28
N ILE A 321 11.07 -5.02 -13.14
CA ILE A 321 11.98 -6.18 -13.00
C ILE A 321 11.42 -7.45 -13.67
N ALA A 322 10.15 -7.77 -13.42
CA ALA A 322 9.58 -9.06 -13.80
C ALA A 322 9.39 -9.23 -15.32
N GLY A 323 9.43 -8.14 -16.09
CA GLY A 323 9.38 -8.14 -17.56
C GLY A 323 8.03 -8.56 -18.17
N SER A 324 7.19 -9.24 -17.38
CA SER A 324 5.87 -9.75 -17.72
C SER A 324 4.85 -9.31 -16.67
N GLY A 325 3.89 -8.49 -17.08
CA GLY A 325 2.94 -7.85 -16.15
C GLY A 325 2.09 -8.84 -15.34
N LEU A 326 1.81 -10.03 -15.88
CA LEU A 326 1.07 -11.06 -15.14
C LEU A 326 1.90 -11.65 -13.99
N VAL A 327 3.17 -11.96 -14.23
CA VAL A 327 4.06 -12.51 -13.20
C VAL A 327 4.36 -11.43 -12.15
N ALA A 328 4.55 -10.18 -12.58
CA ALA A 328 4.74 -9.03 -11.68
C ALA A 328 3.61 -8.92 -10.65
N VAL A 329 2.36 -8.95 -11.11
CA VAL A 329 1.18 -8.83 -10.26
C VAL A 329 1.06 -9.98 -9.27
N VAL A 330 1.31 -11.23 -9.70
CA VAL A 330 1.22 -12.40 -8.81
C VAL A 330 2.31 -12.33 -7.74
N VAL A 331 3.55 -12.08 -8.13
CA VAL A 331 4.70 -12.01 -7.21
C VAL A 331 4.54 -10.85 -6.23
N SER A 332 4.13 -9.68 -6.71
CA SER A 332 3.92 -8.50 -5.86
C SER A 332 2.78 -8.73 -4.87
N THR A 333 1.69 -9.35 -5.30
CA THR A 333 0.53 -9.60 -4.42
C THR A 333 0.90 -10.56 -3.30
N ILE A 334 1.56 -11.68 -3.62
CA ILE A 334 2.00 -12.65 -2.61
C ILE A 334 3.02 -12.01 -1.65
N GLY A 335 3.98 -11.24 -2.20
CA GLY A 335 4.99 -10.54 -1.41
C GLY A 335 4.40 -9.53 -0.43
N ILE A 336 3.49 -8.67 -0.90
CA ILE A 336 2.81 -7.64 -0.09
C ILE A 336 1.94 -8.31 0.97
N VAL A 337 1.12 -9.30 0.61
CA VAL A 337 0.19 -9.92 1.56
C VAL A 337 0.94 -10.65 2.69
N ILE A 338 1.95 -11.46 2.36
CA ILE A 338 2.66 -12.24 3.37
C ILE A 338 3.58 -11.34 4.21
N PHE A 339 4.47 -10.60 3.55
CA PHE A 339 5.53 -9.86 4.25
C PHE A 339 5.16 -8.40 4.58
N GLY A 340 4.24 -7.79 3.84
CA GLY A 340 3.77 -6.42 4.05
C GLY A 340 2.48 -6.31 4.87
N GLU A 341 1.72 -7.39 5.05
CA GLU A 341 0.47 -7.33 5.82
C GLU A 341 0.41 -8.39 6.93
N ILE A 342 0.32 -9.67 6.59
CA ILE A 342 0.00 -10.73 7.56
C ILE A 342 1.06 -10.84 8.66
N VAL A 343 2.34 -10.99 8.30
CA VAL A 343 3.41 -11.17 9.29
C VAL A 343 3.57 -9.93 10.19
N PRO A 344 3.67 -8.70 9.64
CA PRO A 344 3.78 -7.50 10.47
C PRO A 344 2.56 -7.22 11.35
N GLN A 345 1.34 -7.44 10.84
CA GLN A 345 0.11 -7.29 11.61
C GLN A 345 0.05 -8.28 12.77
N ALA A 346 0.45 -9.54 12.56
CA ALA A 346 0.48 -10.54 13.63
C ALA A 346 1.45 -10.14 14.76
N ILE A 347 2.62 -9.58 14.41
CA ILE A 347 3.60 -9.10 15.40
C ILE A 347 3.06 -7.88 16.16
N CYS A 348 2.50 -6.90 15.44
CA CYS A 348 1.99 -5.67 16.01
C CYS A 348 0.71 -5.88 16.84
N SER A 349 -0.08 -6.93 16.53
CA SER A 349 -1.23 -7.32 17.34
C SER A 349 -0.82 -7.80 18.74
N ARG A 350 0.32 -8.51 18.87
CA ARG A 350 0.80 -9.00 20.17
C ARG A 350 1.68 -8.00 20.92
N HIS A 351 2.49 -7.21 20.20
CA HIS A 351 3.48 -6.29 20.79
C HIS A 351 3.21 -4.81 20.42
N GLY A 352 1.94 -4.43 20.24
CA GLY A 352 1.54 -3.12 19.72
C GLY A 352 2.10 -1.94 20.53
N LEU A 353 2.10 -2.04 21.86
CA LEU A 353 2.61 -0.98 22.74
C LEU A 353 4.11 -0.74 22.54
N ALA A 354 4.92 -1.81 22.47
CA ALA A 354 6.36 -1.71 22.31
C ALA A 354 6.76 -1.27 20.89
N VAL A 355 6.13 -1.87 19.87
CA VAL A 355 6.40 -1.55 18.46
C VAL A 355 5.96 -0.13 18.14
N GLY A 356 4.77 0.27 18.59
CA GLY A 356 4.24 1.63 18.41
C GLY A 356 5.10 2.70 19.07
N ALA A 357 5.63 2.43 20.27
CA ALA A 357 6.46 3.40 20.97
C ALA A 357 7.86 3.57 20.34
N ASN A 358 8.44 2.48 19.83
CA ASN A 358 9.73 2.54 19.16
C ASN A 358 9.64 3.19 17.77
N THR A 359 8.53 2.98 17.06
CA THR A 359 8.30 3.54 15.72
C THR A 359 7.64 4.92 15.74
N ILE A 360 7.36 5.49 16.91
CA ILE A 360 6.60 6.75 17.05
C ILE A 360 7.20 7.92 16.26
N PHE A 361 8.53 8.00 16.18
CA PHE A 361 9.22 9.05 15.43
C PHE A 361 8.94 8.91 13.92
N LEU A 362 8.99 7.68 13.42
CA LEU A 362 8.72 7.36 12.02
C LEU A 362 7.23 7.59 11.69
N THR A 363 6.32 7.18 12.57
CA THR A 363 4.88 7.45 12.44
C THR A 363 4.59 8.95 12.35
N LYS A 364 5.20 9.75 13.23
CA LYS A 364 5.05 11.23 13.20
C LYS A 364 5.61 11.84 11.92
N PHE A 365 6.75 11.34 11.44
CA PHE A 365 7.32 11.78 10.17
C PHE A 365 6.35 11.52 9.00
N PHE A 366 5.74 10.35 8.93
CA PHE A 366 4.78 10.03 7.88
C PHE A 366 3.44 10.75 8.01
N MET A 367 2.93 10.96 9.23
CA MET A 367 1.79 11.85 9.47
C MET A 367 2.06 13.26 8.94
N MET A 368 3.25 13.80 9.22
CA MET A 368 3.65 15.12 8.74
C MET A 368 3.79 15.16 7.21
N MET A 369 4.36 14.12 6.59
CA MET A 369 4.52 14.04 5.14
C MET A 369 3.18 13.88 4.41
N THR A 370 2.27 13.08 4.96
CA THR A 370 0.92 12.85 4.41
C THR A 370 -0.09 13.93 4.80
N PHE A 371 0.27 14.84 5.71
CA PHE A 371 -0.55 15.93 6.23
C PHE A 371 -1.43 16.66 5.20
N PRO A 372 -0.91 17.13 4.03
CA PRO A 372 -1.74 17.87 3.08
C PRO A 372 -2.90 17.05 2.51
N ALA A 373 -2.77 15.72 2.45
CA ALA A 373 -3.82 14.81 1.98
C ALA A 373 -4.64 14.21 3.13
N SER A 374 -4.00 13.79 4.22
CA SER A 374 -4.68 13.08 5.31
C SER A 374 -5.50 14.01 6.21
N TYR A 375 -5.09 15.27 6.40
CA TYR A 375 -5.81 16.23 7.24
C TYR A 375 -7.24 16.58 6.76
N PRO A 376 -7.48 16.91 5.46
CA PRO A 376 -8.83 17.19 4.99
C PRO A 376 -9.72 15.94 5.03
N VAL A 377 -9.16 14.76 4.73
CA VAL A 377 -9.89 13.49 4.79
C VAL A 377 -10.27 13.15 6.23
N SER A 378 -9.35 13.32 7.19
CA SER A 378 -9.66 13.09 8.60
C SER A 378 -10.69 14.08 9.14
N LYS A 379 -10.64 15.35 8.72
CA LYS A 379 -11.65 16.36 9.08
C LYS A 379 -13.03 16.05 8.52
N LEU A 380 -13.09 15.52 7.30
CA LEU A 380 -14.33 15.03 6.70
C LEU A 380 -14.88 13.85 7.51
N LEU A 381 -14.02 12.89 7.88
CA LEU A 381 -14.39 11.76 8.71
C LEU A 381 -14.91 12.21 10.09
N ASP A 382 -14.21 13.13 10.76
CA ASP A 382 -14.66 13.71 12.04
C ASP A 382 -16.03 14.40 11.92
N CYS A 383 -16.32 15.02 10.77
CA CYS A 383 -17.58 15.71 10.52
C CYS A 383 -18.75 14.74 10.25
N VAL A 384 -18.48 13.60 9.62
CA VAL A 384 -19.52 12.61 9.24
C VAL A 384 -19.76 11.57 10.33
N LEU A 385 -18.69 11.08 10.97
CA LEU A 385 -18.76 10.02 11.99
C LEU A 385 -18.77 10.57 13.43
N GLY A 386 -18.43 11.85 13.63
CA GLY A 386 -18.21 12.43 14.97
C GLY A 386 -16.80 12.15 15.51
N GLN A 387 -16.41 12.84 16.58
CA GLN A 387 -15.09 12.61 17.19
C GLN A 387 -15.00 11.20 17.81
N GLU A 388 -13.98 10.44 17.43
CA GLU A 388 -13.62 9.13 18.03
C GLU A 388 -13.29 9.21 19.54
N ILE A 389 -13.27 10.40 20.14
CA ILE A 389 -12.81 10.61 21.52
C ILE A 389 -14.00 10.64 22.47
N GLY A 390 -14.19 9.51 23.13
CA GLY A 390 -14.81 9.44 24.45
C GLY A 390 -16.33 9.44 24.40
N THR A 391 -16.91 8.28 24.11
CA THR A 391 -18.16 7.93 24.79
C THR A 391 -17.89 8.14 26.27
N VAL A 392 -18.52 9.15 26.88
CA VAL A 392 -18.55 9.33 28.32
C VAL A 392 -18.88 7.96 28.89
N TYR A 393 -17.93 7.31 29.57
CA TYR A 393 -18.17 5.99 30.12
C TYR A 393 -19.17 6.19 31.26
N ASN A 394 -20.42 5.82 31.00
CA ASN A 394 -21.42 5.70 32.05
C ASN A 394 -20.90 4.75 33.13
N ARG A 395 -21.33 4.98 34.37
CA ARG A 395 -21.01 4.12 35.51
C ARG A 395 -21.26 2.64 35.20
N GLU A 396 -22.34 2.35 34.47
CA GLU A 396 -22.69 1.00 34.00
C GLU A 396 -21.57 0.36 33.15
N LYS A 397 -21.00 1.09 32.17
CA LYS A 397 -19.97 0.56 31.26
C LYS A 397 -18.64 0.30 31.99
N LEU A 398 -18.31 1.11 32.99
CA LEU A 398 -17.14 0.87 33.86
C LEU A 398 -17.33 -0.39 34.71
N LEU A 399 -18.55 -0.59 35.24
CA LEU A 399 -18.91 -1.74 36.05
C LEU A 399 -18.94 -3.03 35.21
N GLU A 400 -19.42 -2.95 33.96
CA GLU A 400 -19.38 -4.04 32.98
C GLU A 400 -17.94 -4.44 32.63
N MET A 401 -17.05 -3.47 32.40
CA MET A 401 -15.63 -3.72 32.07
C MET A 401 -14.90 -4.42 33.23
N LEU A 402 -15.19 -4.02 34.48
CA LEU A 402 -14.68 -4.69 35.68
C LEU A 402 -15.18 -6.14 35.78
N ARG A 403 -16.48 -6.39 35.50
CA ARG A 403 -17.06 -7.74 35.52
C ARG A 403 -16.49 -8.67 34.44
N VAL A 404 -16.23 -8.14 33.23
CA VAL A 404 -15.73 -8.93 32.08
C VAL A 404 -14.26 -9.32 32.24
N THR A 405 -13.49 -8.58 33.05
CA THR A 405 -12.06 -8.84 33.26
C THR A 405 -11.78 -10.09 34.12
N ASP A 406 -12.80 -10.73 34.72
CA ASP A 406 -12.60 -11.69 35.80
C ASP A 406 -13.05 -13.15 35.53
N PRO A 407 -12.19 -13.97 34.88
CA PRO A 407 -12.29 -15.43 34.96
C PRO A 407 -11.24 -16.11 35.86
N TYR A 408 -10.22 -15.42 36.38
CA TYR A 408 -8.99 -16.09 36.84
C TYR A 408 -8.54 -15.88 38.30
N ASN A 409 -9.17 -15.02 39.11
CA ASN A 409 -8.76 -14.86 40.52
C ASN A 409 -9.95 -14.71 41.47
N ASP A 410 -10.36 -15.80 42.12
CA ASP A 410 -11.44 -15.78 43.11
C ASP A 410 -11.19 -14.80 44.29
N LEU A 411 -9.93 -14.48 44.61
CA LEU A 411 -9.55 -13.47 45.60
C LEU A 411 -9.99 -12.03 45.21
N VAL A 412 -10.15 -11.75 43.91
CA VAL A 412 -10.56 -10.43 43.41
C VAL A 412 -12.09 -10.26 43.44
N LYS A 413 -12.86 -11.37 43.43
CA LYS A 413 -14.33 -11.31 43.45
C LYS A 413 -14.88 -10.70 44.73
N GLU A 414 -14.30 -11.00 45.89
CA GLU A 414 -14.72 -10.42 47.17
C GLU A 414 -14.46 -8.91 47.21
N GLU A 415 -13.27 -8.47 46.77
CA GLU A 415 -12.94 -7.04 46.66
C GLU A 415 -13.84 -6.32 45.65
N LEU A 416 -14.12 -6.95 44.50
CA LEU A 416 -15.05 -6.42 43.50
C LEU A 416 -16.49 -6.34 44.04
N ASN A 417 -16.94 -7.31 44.81
CA ASN A 417 -18.26 -7.28 45.45
C ASN A 417 -18.35 -6.12 46.47
N ILE A 418 -17.27 -5.83 47.20
CA ILE A 418 -17.21 -4.67 48.10
C ILE A 418 -17.25 -3.36 47.31
N ILE A 419 -16.48 -3.24 46.22
CA ILE A 419 -16.48 -2.04 45.35
C ILE A 419 -17.86 -1.85 44.71
N GLN A 420 -18.46 -2.92 44.21
CA GLN A 420 -19.80 -2.90 43.65
C GLN A 420 -20.82 -2.49 44.71
N GLY A 421 -20.76 -3.06 45.92
CA GLY A 421 -21.62 -2.67 47.04
C GLY A 421 -21.48 -1.19 47.41
N ALA A 422 -20.26 -0.65 47.41
CA ALA A 422 -20.01 0.78 47.67
C ALA A 422 -20.56 1.69 46.57
N LEU A 423 -20.49 1.27 45.30
CA LEU A 423 -21.09 1.99 44.17
C LEU A 423 -22.63 1.93 44.22
N GLU A 424 -23.20 0.78 44.57
CA GLU A 424 -24.64 0.57 44.70
C GLU A 424 -25.24 1.30 45.90
N LEU A 425 -24.47 1.53 46.97
CA LEU A 425 -24.93 2.25 48.17
C LEU A 425 -25.46 3.66 47.85
N ARG A 426 -24.87 4.34 46.86
CA ARG A 426 -25.31 5.67 46.43
C ARG A 426 -26.58 5.66 45.59
N THR A 427 -26.93 4.52 45.01
CA THR A 427 -28.09 4.40 44.11
C THR A 427 -29.29 3.77 44.80
N LYS A 428 -29.05 2.78 45.66
CA LYS A 428 -30.09 2.07 46.41
C LYS A 428 -30.72 2.94 47.49
N THR A 429 -31.99 2.66 47.75
CA THR A 429 -32.83 3.30 48.75
C THR A 429 -33.05 2.37 49.93
N VAL A 430 -33.58 2.89 51.04
CA VAL A 430 -33.95 2.08 52.21
C VAL A 430 -34.99 1.02 51.84
N GLU A 431 -35.92 1.34 50.93
CA GLU A 431 -36.94 0.39 50.44
C GLU A 431 -36.32 -0.88 49.85
N ASP A 432 -35.18 -0.78 49.16
CA ASP A 432 -34.52 -1.90 48.49
C ASP A 432 -33.94 -2.95 49.47
N VAL A 433 -33.73 -2.57 50.74
CA VAL A 433 -33.06 -3.40 51.75
C VAL A 433 -33.84 -3.53 53.07
N MET A 434 -34.98 -2.86 53.21
CA MET A 434 -35.76 -2.88 54.45
C MET A 434 -36.42 -4.23 54.70
N THR A 435 -36.51 -4.63 55.97
CA THR A 435 -37.34 -5.76 56.38
C THR A 435 -38.82 -5.34 56.37
N PRO A 436 -39.71 -6.04 55.63
CA PRO A 436 -41.13 -5.72 55.63
C PRO A 436 -41.74 -5.81 57.04
N LEU A 437 -42.61 -4.86 57.40
CA LEU A 437 -43.20 -4.77 58.76
C LEU A 437 -43.91 -6.07 59.22
N ARG A 438 -44.49 -6.82 58.28
CA ARG A 438 -45.15 -8.12 58.56
C ARG A 438 -44.18 -9.18 59.09
N ASP A 439 -42.92 -9.11 58.68
CA ASP A 439 -41.86 -10.07 58.98
C ASP A 439 -41.04 -9.61 60.21
N CYS A 440 -41.38 -8.46 60.80
CA CYS A 440 -40.75 -7.94 62.01
C CYS A 440 -41.31 -8.64 63.26
N PHE A 441 -40.40 -9.12 64.12
CA PHE A 441 -40.71 -9.51 65.48
C PHE A 441 -40.91 -8.25 66.33
N MET A 442 -42.07 -8.13 66.96
CA MET A 442 -42.49 -6.92 67.69
C MET A 442 -43.27 -7.33 68.92
N ILE A 443 -43.17 -6.55 69.99
CA ILE A 443 -43.85 -6.81 71.26
C ILE A 443 -44.84 -5.68 71.58
N ALA A 444 -45.97 -6.02 72.20
CA ALA A 444 -46.95 -5.03 72.62
C ALA A 444 -46.44 -4.25 73.85
N ALA A 445 -46.68 -2.94 73.93
CA ALA A 445 -46.27 -2.10 75.06
C ALA A 445 -46.89 -2.54 76.41
N GLU A 446 -48.04 -3.20 76.35
CA GLU A 446 -48.77 -3.72 77.51
C GLU A 446 -48.36 -5.15 77.89
N ALA A 447 -47.38 -5.74 77.19
CA ALA A 447 -46.88 -7.06 77.51
C ALA A 447 -46.21 -7.08 78.90
N VAL A 448 -46.38 -8.20 79.59
CA VAL A 448 -45.73 -8.48 80.87
C VAL A 448 -44.48 -9.28 80.60
N LEU A 449 -43.35 -8.88 81.20
CA LEU A 449 -42.08 -9.58 81.09
C LEU A 449 -42.06 -10.78 82.05
N ASP A 450 -42.88 -11.78 81.74
CA ASP A 450 -42.90 -13.07 82.42
C ASP A 450 -41.89 -14.04 81.79
N PHE A 451 -41.72 -15.21 82.39
CA PHE A 451 -40.80 -16.23 81.88
C PHE A 451 -41.08 -16.62 80.42
N ASN A 452 -42.35 -16.69 80.00
CA ASN A 452 -42.71 -17.06 78.63
C ASN A 452 -42.31 -15.98 77.62
N THR A 453 -42.66 -14.72 77.91
CA THR A 453 -42.38 -13.58 77.03
C THR A 453 -40.89 -13.30 76.96
N MET A 454 -40.17 -13.41 78.09
CA MET A 454 -38.72 -13.32 78.10
C MET A 454 -38.07 -14.47 77.32
N SER A 455 -38.58 -15.69 77.44
CA SER A 455 -38.10 -16.83 76.64
C SER A 455 -38.33 -16.59 75.15
N GLU A 456 -39.49 -16.08 74.74
CA GLU A 456 -39.79 -15.75 73.33
C GLU A 456 -38.85 -14.65 72.78
N ILE A 457 -38.58 -13.61 73.58
CA ILE A 457 -37.61 -12.56 73.24
C ILE A 457 -36.21 -13.17 73.02
N MET A 458 -35.77 -14.05 73.92
CA MET A 458 -34.44 -14.66 73.84
C MET A 458 -34.32 -15.67 72.69
N GLU A 459 -35.37 -16.44 72.43
CA GLU A 459 -35.45 -17.37 71.30
C GLU A 459 -35.43 -16.64 69.95
N SER A 460 -36.00 -15.43 69.87
CA SER A 460 -35.98 -14.62 68.65
C SER A 460 -34.56 -14.21 68.21
N GLY A 461 -33.60 -14.12 69.14
CA GLY A 461 -32.21 -13.73 68.88
C GLY A 461 -32.01 -12.27 68.44
N TYR A 462 -33.07 -11.44 68.41
CA TYR A 462 -32.97 -10.04 68.00
C TYR A 462 -32.50 -9.14 69.14
N THR A 463 -31.49 -8.30 68.90
CA THR A 463 -30.98 -7.36 69.92
C THR A 463 -31.90 -6.15 70.14
N ARG A 464 -32.68 -5.77 69.12
CA ARG A 464 -33.55 -4.59 69.10
C ARG A 464 -34.94 -5.00 68.66
N ILE A 465 -35.93 -4.76 69.52
CA ILE A 465 -37.31 -5.22 69.31
C ILE A 465 -38.22 -4.00 69.36
N PRO A 466 -38.89 -3.64 68.24
CA PRO A 466 -39.87 -2.57 68.23
C PRO A 466 -41.05 -2.88 69.16
N VAL A 467 -41.47 -1.87 69.92
CA VAL A 467 -42.61 -1.93 70.82
C VAL A 467 -43.76 -1.13 70.22
N PHE A 468 -44.93 -1.76 70.07
CA PHE A 468 -46.12 -1.12 69.48
C PHE A 468 -47.26 -0.97 70.48
N GLU A 469 -48.12 0.03 70.27
CA GLU A 469 -49.31 0.27 71.09
C GLU A 469 -50.56 0.24 70.21
N GLY A 470 -51.47 -0.69 70.49
CA GLY A 470 -52.65 -0.95 69.65
C GLY A 470 -52.28 -1.69 68.37
N ASP A 471 -52.18 -0.97 67.25
CA ASP A 471 -51.84 -1.54 65.94
C ASP A 471 -50.33 -1.74 65.77
N ARG A 472 -49.93 -2.80 65.04
CA ARG A 472 -48.51 -3.05 64.71
C ARG A 472 -47.87 -1.93 63.88
N SER A 473 -48.69 -1.11 63.23
CA SER A 473 -48.27 0.10 62.52
C SER A 473 -47.93 1.27 63.44
N ASN A 474 -48.24 1.19 64.74
CA ASN A 474 -47.99 2.26 65.71
C ASN A 474 -46.85 1.89 66.65
N ILE A 475 -45.61 2.07 66.17
CA ILE A 475 -44.38 1.80 66.94
C ILE A 475 -44.10 3.01 67.83
N VAL A 476 -44.12 2.79 69.15
CA VAL A 476 -43.99 3.84 70.17
C VAL A 476 -42.63 3.84 70.87
N ASP A 477 -41.96 2.69 70.93
CA ASP A 477 -40.70 2.54 71.67
C ASP A 477 -39.82 1.42 71.08
N LEU A 478 -38.60 1.29 71.58
CA LEU A 478 -37.65 0.25 71.17
C LEU A 478 -37.06 -0.43 72.40
N LEU A 479 -37.25 -1.74 72.51
CA LEU A 479 -36.66 -2.54 73.58
C LEU A 479 -35.30 -3.07 73.16
N PHE A 480 -34.27 -2.89 74.00
CA PHE A 480 -33.02 -3.62 73.85
C PHE A 480 -32.94 -4.80 74.80
N VAL A 481 -32.48 -5.95 74.30
CA VAL A 481 -32.32 -7.16 75.13
C VAL A 481 -31.36 -6.93 76.31
N LYS A 482 -30.36 -6.07 76.16
CA LYS A 482 -29.44 -5.70 77.26
C LYS A 482 -30.15 -5.00 78.44
N ASP A 483 -31.29 -4.36 78.20
CA ASP A 483 -32.03 -3.64 79.24
C ASP A 483 -32.76 -4.62 80.18
N LEU A 484 -32.99 -5.85 79.69
CA LEU A 484 -33.57 -6.95 80.44
C LEU A 484 -32.56 -7.62 81.38
N ALA A 485 -31.28 -7.24 81.37
CA ALA A 485 -30.23 -7.88 82.17
C ALA A 485 -30.45 -7.80 83.68
N PHE A 486 -31.19 -6.78 84.15
CA PHE A 486 -31.54 -6.59 85.57
C PHE A 486 -33.03 -6.83 85.84
N VAL A 487 -33.76 -7.40 84.89
CA VAL A 487 -35.18 -7.71 85.04
C VAL A 487 -35.30 -9.17 85.44
N ASP A 488 -35.91 -9.42 86.61
CA ASP A 488 -36.23 -10.75 87.06
C ASP A 488 -37.58 -11.18 86.44
N PRO A 489 -37.65 -12.33 85.72
CA PRO A 489 -38.93 -12.85 85.21
C PRO A 489 -39.95 -13.16 86.32
N ASP A 490 -39.50 -13.42 87.55
CA ASP A 490 -40.41 -13.70 88.68
C ASP A 490 -41.19 -12.44 89.12
N ASP A 491 -40.67 -11.25 88.85
CA ASP A 491 -41.31 -9.96 89.20
C ASP A 491 -42.47 -9.60 88.27
N CYS A 492 -42.64 -10.28 87.13
CA CYS A 492 -43.69 -10.02 86.13
C CYS A 492 -43.84 -8.53 85.82
N THR A 493 -42.72 -7.85 85.57
CA THR A 493 -42.72 -6.40 85.35
C THR A 493 -43.40 -6.03 84.04
N LEU A 494 -44.16 -4.93 84.03
CA LEU A 494 -44.78 -4.43 82.80
C LEU A 494 -43.71 -3.83 81.89
N LEU A 495 -43.69 -4.22 80.60
CA LEU A 495 -42.71 -3.75 79.63
C LEU A 495 -42.66 -2.21 79.57
N LYS A 496 -43.82 -1.55 79.64
CA LYS A 496 -43.97 -0.08 79.65
C LYS A 496 -43.12 0.62 80.73
N THR A 497 -42.81 -0.05 81.84
CA THR A 497 -41.95 0.50 82.91
C THR A 497 -40.49 0.52 82.48
N ILE A 498 -40.03 -0.56 81.85
CA ILE A 498 -38.65 -0.69 81.35
C ILE A 498 -38.43 0.27 80.17
N THR A 499 -39.36 0.31 79.23
CA THR A 499 -39.21 1.17 78.06
C THR A 499 -39.24 2.65 78.44
N ARG A 500 -40.10 3.05 79.40
CA ARG A 500 -40.09 4.42 79.96
C ARG A 500 -38.83 4.76 80.75
N PHE A 501 -38.23 3.79 81.43
CA PHE A 501 -37.02 4.01 82.23
C PHE A 501 -35.81 4.26 81.33
N TYR A 502 -35.62 3.45 80.29
CA TYR A 502 -34.49 3.59 79.37
C TYR A 502 -34.73 4.60 78.24
N ASN A 503 -35.99 4.76 77.81
CA ASN A 503 -36.48 5.74 76.83
C ASN A 503 -35.55 5.90 75.61
N HIS A 504 -35.39 4.83 74.84
CA HIS A 504 -34.48 4.82 73.69
C HIS A 504 -35.02 5.71 72.57
N PRO A 505 -34.19 6.57 71.96
CA PRO A 505 -34.66 7.47 70.91
C PRO A 505 -34.96 6.68 69.62
N LEU A 506 -36.15 6.89 69.07
CA LEU A 506 -36.56 6.34 67.78
C LEU A 506 -36.00 7.19 66.63
N HIS A 507 -35.46 6.52 65.62
CA HIS A 507 -35.02 7.15 64.38
C HIS A 507 -36.01 6.79 63.28
N PHE A 508 -36.62 7.79 62.65
CA PHE A 508 -37.60 7.60 61.58
C PHE A 508 -36.99 8.05 60.26
N VAL A 509 -37.20 7.26 59.22
CA VAL A 509 -36.58 7.48 57.91
C VAL A 509 -37.64 7.25 56.83
N PHE A 510 -37.54 7.96 55.71
CA PHE A 510 -38.43 7.74 54.59
C PHE A 510 -37.92 6.62 53.70
N ASN A 511 -38.81 5.87 53.06
CA ASN A 511 -38.47 4.79 52.14
C ASN A 511 -37.50 5.20 51.00
N ASP A 512 -37.61 6.44 50.52
CA ASP A 512 -36.82 7.04 49.43
C ASP A 512 -35.41 7.47 49.84
N THR A 513 -35.10 7.43 51.13
CA THR A 513 -33.79 7.82 51.67
C THR A 513 -32.70 6.93 51.08
N LYS A 514 -31.59 7.53 50.65
CA LYS A 514 -30.45 6.79 50.08
C LYS A 514 -29.63 6.11 51.18
N LEU A 515 -29.06 4.95 50.85
CA LEU A 515 -28.31 4.15 51.81
C LEU A 515 -27.02 4.81 52.27
N ASP A 516 -26.42 5.69 51.46
CA ASP A 516 -25.23 6.46 51.85
C ASP A 516 -25.54 7.46 52.97
N ALA A 517 -26.64 8.21 52.85
CA ALA A 517 -27.14 9.07 53.92
C ALA A 517 -27.55 8.27 55.16
N MET A 518 -28.23 7.14 54.98
CA MET A 518 -28.64 6.27 56.09
C MET A 518 -27.43 5.70 56.87
N LEU A 519 -26.37 5.29 56.16
CA LEU A 519 -25.14 4.81 56.78
C LEU A 519 -24.42 5.92 57.55
N GLU A 520 -24.43 7.15 57.05
CA GLU A 520 -23.89 8.30 57.78
C GLU A 520 -24.66 8.58 59.08
N GLU A 521 -25.99 8.51 59.03
CA GLU A 521 -26.84 8.66 60.23
C GLU A 521 -26.57 7.57 61.27
N PHE A 522 -26.44 6.30 60.85
CA PHE A 522 -26.04 5.21 61.73
C PHE A 522 -24.64 5.40 62.35
N LYS A 523 -23.69 5.94 61.58
CA LYS A 523 -22.34 6.22 62.09
C LYS A 523 -22.29 7.37 63.08
N LYS A 524 -23.18 8.37 62.96
CA LYS A 524 -23.26 9.51 63.89
C LYS A 524 -23.85 9.15 65.25
N GLY A 525 -24.33 7.91 65.43
CA GLY A 525 -24.88 7.42 66.68
C GLY A 525 -26.41 7.39 66.74
N GLY A 526 -27.09 7.63 65.61
CA GLY A 526 -28.51 7.30 65.46
C GLY A 526 -28.68 5.78 65.43
N LEU A 527 -29.51 5.25 66.32
CA LEU A 527 -29.69 3.80 66.52
C LEU A 527 -29.96 3.04 65.21
N THR A 528 -29.44 1.81 65.13
CA THR A 528 -29.47 0.89 63.98
C THR A 528 -30.84 0.28 63.63
N ALA A 529 -31.95 0.91 64.02
CA ALA A 529 -33.30 0.49 63.65
C ALA A 529 -34.12 1.72 63.28
N GLY A 530 -34.22 1.99 61.98
CA GLY A 530 -35.06 3.03 61.41
C GLY A 530 -36.29 2.42 60.74
N ARG A 531 -37.47 2.98 61.01
CA ARG A 531 -38.70 2.65 60.28
C ARG A 531 -38.72 3.44 58.98
N GLY A 532 -38.94 2.77 57.85
CA GLY A 532 -39.34 3.37 56.58
C GLY A 532 -40.83 3.69 56.59
N GLU A 533 -41.22 4.96 56.42
CA GLU A 533 -42.60 5.35 56.07
C GLU A 533 -42.83 5.31 54.56
#